data_AF-A0A933URX2-F1
#
_entry.id   AF-A0A933URX2-F1
#
_cell.length_a   1.000
_cell.length_b   1.000
_cell.length_c   1.000
_cell.angle_alpha   90.00
_cell.angle_beta   90.00
_cell.angle_gamma   90.00
#
_symmetry.space_group_name_H-M   'P 1'
#
loop_
_entity.id
_entity.type
_entity.pdbx_description
1 polymer ?
#
loop_
_entity_poly.entity_id
_entity_poly.type
_entity_poly.pdbx_seq_one_letter_code
_entity_poly.pdbx_strand_id
1 'polypeptide(L)'
;MTDDVRRAKDRLLHNLRLQEHVFAGVAAALPRWLEVCGAVAESEDRADAVARVGALLDLDAEQATAVLDLQVRRFSRGERADIDEQLAELRQQIDAVDLGV
;
A
#
# COMPACT_ATOMS: atom_id res chain seq x y z
N MET A 1 -6.39 -26.39 -18.35
CA MET A 1 -5.69 -25.91 -17.14
C MET A 1 -6.05 -26.84 -15.99
N THR A 2 -5.07 -27.53 -15.40
CA THR A 2 -5.26 -28.45 -14.27
C THR A 2 -5.70 -27.67 -13.02
N ASP A 3 -6.44 -28.29 -12.10
CA ASP A 3 -6.92 -27.64 -10.87
C ASP A 3 -5.79 -27.03 -10.03
N ASP A 4 -4.60 -27.66 -10.03
CA ASP A 4 -3.43 -27.14 -9.33
C ASP A 4 -2.91 -25.83 -9.92
N VAL A 5 -2.95 -25.68 -11.25
CA VAL A 5 -2.53 -24.46 -11.95
C VAL A 5 -3.51 -23.32 -11.64
N ARG A 6 -4.81 -23.61 -11.61
CA ARG A 6 -5.83 -22.62 -11.21
C ARG A 6 -5.60 -22.14 -9.78
N ARG A 7 -5.44 -23.05 -8.82
CA ARG A 7 -5.18 -22.70 -7.42
C ARG A 7 -3.87 -21.92 -7.24
N ALA A 8 -2.84 -22.23 -8.02
CA ALA A 8 -1.58 -21.49 -7.99
C ALA A 8 -1.77 -20.05 -8.51
N LYS A 9 -2.50 -19.88 -9.61
CA LYS A 9 -2.88 -18.57 -10.15
C LYS A 9 -3.66 -17.75 -9.13
N ASP A 10 -4.68 -18.33 -8.51
CA ASP A 10 -5.53 -17.64 -7.54
C ASP A 10 -4.72 -17.15 -6.32
N ARG A 11 -3.79 -17.98 -5.83
CA ARG A 11 -2.88 -17.59 -4.74
C ARG A 11 -1.93 -16.47 -5.15
N LEU A 12 -1.37 -16.55 -6.35
CA LEU A 12 -0.48 -15.50 -6.87
C LEU A 12 -1.23 -14.16 -6.96
N LEU A 13 -2.40 -14.17 -7.59
CA LEU A 13 -3.24 -12.98 -7.76
C LEU A 13 -3.63 -12.37 -6.41
N HIS A 14 -4.00 -13.21 -5.44
CA HIS A 14 -4.29 -12.76 -4.08
C HIS A 14 -3.09 -12.07 -3.44
N ASN A 15 -1.90 -12.66 -3.50
CA ASN A 15 -0.68 -12.08 -2.94
C ASN A 15 -0.30 -10.76 -3.62
N LEU A 16 -0.40 -10.68 -4.95
CA LEU A 16 -0.13 -9.46 -5.69
C LEU A 16 -1.08 -8.33 -5.29
N ARG A 17 -2.37 -8.63 -5.13
CA ARG A 17 -3.37 -7.65 -4.68
C ARG A 17 -3.12 -7.18 -3.25
N LEU A 18 -2.69 -8.06 -2.34
CA LEU A 18 -2.30 -7.65 -0.99
C LEU A 18 -1.10 -6.70 -1.01
N GLN A 19 -0.10 -6.97 -1.85
CA GLN A 19 1.06 -6.09 -2.01
C GLN A 19 0.67 -4.75 -2.62
N GLU A 20 -0.12 -4.76 -3.70
CA GLU A 20 -0.62 -3.53 -4.35
C GLU A 20 -1.41 -2.67 -3.37
N HIS A 21 -2.26 -3.29 -2.56
CA HIS A 21 -3.07 -2.60 -1.54
C HIS A 21 -2.19 -1.81 -0.57
N VAL A 22 -1.18 -2.44 0.01
CA VAL A 22 -0.24 -1.78 0.94
C VAL A 22 0.56 -0.68 0.23
N PHE A 23 1.10 -0.96 -0.96
CA PHE A 23 1.88 0.01 -1.72
C PHE A 23 1.05 1.22 -2.14
N ALA A 24 -0.23 1.04 -2.49
CA ALA A 24 -1.13 2.11 -2.83
C ALA A 24 -1.33 3.07 -1.64
N GLY A 25 -1.52 2.54 -0.43
CA GLY A 25 -1.63 3.36 0.79
C GLY A 25 -0.35 4.14 1.08
N VAL A 26 0.81 3.50 0.96
CA VAL A 26 2.11 4.15 1.14
C VAL A 26 2.34 5.25 0.10
N ALA A 27 2.09 4.97 -1.19
CA ALA A 27 2.24 5.94 -2.27
C ALA A 27 1.32 7.16 -2.07
N ALA A 28 0.09 6.96 -1.59
CA ALA A 28 -0.84 8.05 -1.27
C ALA A 28 -0.37 8.92 -0.09
N ALA A 29 0.30 8.34 0.90
CA ALA A 29 0.78 9.04 2.09
C ALA A 29 2.04 9.89 1.85
N LEU A 30 2.99 9.38 1.06
CA LEU A 30 4.30 10.01 0.82
C LEU A 30 4.26 11.47 0.34
N PRO A 31 3.35 11.91 -0.57
CA PRO A 31 3.25 13.32 -0.96
C PRO A 31 2.59 14.20 0.11
N ARG A 32 1.82 13.61 1.03
CA ARG A 32 1.07 14.30 2.10
C ARG A 32 1.69 14.07 3.48
N TRP A 33 2.97 13.70 3.54
CA TRP A 33 3.65 13.29 4.77
C TRP A 33 3.51 14.28 5.94
N LEU A 34 3.56 15.58 5.67
CA LEU A 34 3.39 16.58 6.72
C LEU A 34 1.98 16.57 7.33
N GLU A 35 0.94 16.32 6.52
CA GLU A 35 -0.44 16.16 7.00
C GLU A 35 -0.56 14.87 7.83
N VAL A 36 0.08 13.78 7.38
CA VAL A 36 0.14 12.50 8.13
C VAL A 36 0.82 12.70 9.48
N CYS A 37 1.97 13.40 9.53
CA CYS A 37 2.61 13.75 10.80
C CYS A 37 1.70 14.57 11.72
N GLY A 38 0.96 15.53 11.16
CA GLY A 38 -0.02 16.32 11.91
C GLY A 38 -1.10 15.44 12.53
N ALA A 39 -1.72 14.57 11.72
CA ALA A 39 -2.74 13.64 12.19
C ALA A 39 -2.21 12.72 13.30
N VAL A 40 -1.01 12.16 13.15
CA VAL A 40 -0.37 11.32 14.16
C VAL A 40 -0.05 12.12 15.44
N ALA A 41 0.48 13.33 15.32
CA ALA A 41 0.83 14.17 16.47
C ALA A 41 -0.39 14.60 17.30
N GLU A 42 -1.56 14.72 16.67
CA GLU A 42 -2.83 15.03 17.33
C GLU A 42 -3.56 13.79 17.88
N SER A 43 -3.02 12.59 17.68
CA SER A 43 -3.65 11.34 18.09
C SER A 43 -3.35 11.00 19.54
N GLU A 44 -4.35 10.45 20.25
CA GLU A 44 -4.18 10.02 21.63
C GLU A 44 -3.31 8.76 21.76
N ASP A 45 -3.50 7.81 20.84
CA ASP A 45 -2.77 6.55 20.79
C ASP A 45 -2.60 6.02 19.35
N ARG A 46 -2.02 4.82 19.22
CA ARG A 46 -1.81 4.17 17.91
C ARG A 46 -3.14 3.89 17.19
N ALA A 47 -4.19 3.50 17.90
CA ALA A 47 -5.46 3.16 17.27
C ALA A 47 -6.16 4.42 16.73
N ASP A 48 -6.13 5.52 17.48
CA ASP A 48 -6.60 6.84 17.03
C ASP A 48 -5.79 7.31 15.80
N ALA A 49 -4.46 7.13 15.83
CA ALA A 49 -3.59 7.50 14.70
C ALA A 49 -3.92 6.70 13.42
N VAL A 50 -4.15 5.38 13.53
CA VAL A 50 -4.59 4.55 12.40
C VAL A 50 -5.92 5.08 11.85
N ALA A 51 -6.90 5.35 12.70
CA ALA A 51 -8.21 5.83 12.28
C ALA A 51 -8.14 7.21 11.59
N ARG A 52 -7.36 8.15 12.16
CA ARG A 52 -7.18 9.50 11.61
C ARG A 52 -6.44 9.49 10.27
N VAL A 53 -5.36 8.73 10.17
CA VAL A 53 -4.61 8.60 8.90
C VAL A 53 -5.46 7.90 7.85
N GLY A 54 -6.22 6.86 8.25
CA GLY A 54 -7.20 6.21 7.39
C GLY A 54 -8.22 7.20 6.83
N ALA A 55 -8.86 7.99 7.69
CA ALA A 55 -9.82 9.00 7.27
C ALA A 55 -9.20 10.12 6.41
N LEU A 56 -7.98 10.57 6.72
CA LEU A 56 -7.27 11.63 5.99
C LEU A 56 -6.97 11.24 4.54
N LEU A 57 -6.65 9.97 4.32
CA LEU A 57 -6.15 9.43 3.05
C LEU A 57 -7.16 8.50 2.33
N ASP A 58 -8.34 8.28 2.91
CA ASP A 58 -9.33 7.30 2.44
C ASP A 58 -8.74 5.87 2.34
N LEU A 59 -8.06 5.46 3.41
CA LEU A 59 -7.38 4.16 3.52
C LEU A 59 -8.08 3.27 4.55
N ASP A 60 -8.00 1.96 4.33
CA ASP A 60 -8.40 1.02 5.36
C ASP A 60 -7.35 0.90 6.49
N ALA A 61 -7.69 0.13 7.52
CA ALA A 61 -6.83 -0.02 8.69
C ALA A 61 -5.48 -0.68 8.38
N GLU A 62 -5.40 -1.57 7.38
CA GLU A 62 -4.16 -2.24 6.99
C GLU A 62 -3.22 -1.26 6.31
N GLN A 63 -3.73 -0.50 5.33
CA GLN A 63 -2.98 0.54 4.65
C GLN A 63 -2.53 1.65 5.61
N ALA A 64 -3.43 2.15 6.47
CA ALA A 64 -3.10 3.17 7.44
C ALA A 64 -2.03 2.68 8.44
N THR A 65 -2.11 1.41 8.85
CA THR A 65 -1.06 0.79 9.68
C THR A 65 0.29 0.77 8.97
N ALA A 66 0.32 0.38 7.68
CA ALA A 66 1.55 0.38 6.89
C ALA A 66 2.16 1.78 6.73
N VAL A 67 1.32 2.82 6.58
CA VAL A 67 1.75 4.22 6.56
C VAL A 67 2.41 4.63 7.87
N LEU A 68 1.83 4.25 9.01
CA LEU A 68 2.39 4.54 10.34
C LEU A 68 3.75 3.86 10.58
N ASP A 69 3.96 2.69 9.99
CA ASP A 69 5.21 1.93 10.13
C ASP A 69 6.31 2.40 9.15
N LEU A 70 6.05 3.44 8.34
CA LEU A 70 7.04 4.00 7.41
C LEU A 70 8.24 4.61 8.14
N GLN A 71 9.43 4.30 7.63
CA GLN A 71 10.67 4.90 8.09
C GLN A 71 10.95 6.20 7.34
N VAL A 72 11.49 7.21 8.05
CA VAL A 72 11.76 8.56 7.50
C VAL A 72 12.57 8.56 6.20
N ARG A 73 13.44 7.57 5.98
CA ARG A 73 14.19 7.42 4.72
C ARG A 73 13.30 7.33 3.47
N ARG A 74 12.09 6.77 3.59
CA ARG A 74 11.16 6.54 2.47
C ARG A 74 10.60 7.85 1.89
N PHE A 75 10.72 8.99 2.59
CA PHE A 75 10.28 10.30 2.09
C PHE A 75 11.25 10.94 1.09
N SER A 76 12.45 10.39 0.94
CA SER A 76 13.40 10.91 -0.05
C SER A 76 12.83 10.80 -1.47
N ARG A 77 13.27 11.68 -2.39
CA ARG A 77 12.73 11.68 -3.76
C ARG A 77 12.97 10.35 -4.50
N GLY A 78 14.14 9.72 -4.29
CA GLY A 78 14.47 8.43 -4.91
C GLY A 78 13.53 7.34 -4.39
N GLU A 79 13.45 7.19 -3.07
CA GLU A 79 12.60 6.16 -2.44
C GLU A 79 11.12 6.32 -2.80
N ARG A 80 10.62 7.55 -2.93
CA ARG A 80 9.25 7.79 -3.41
C ARG A 80 9.06 7.32 -4.86
N ALA A 81 10.01 7.61 -5.74
CA ALA A 81 9.96 7.15 -7.12
C ALA A 81 10.01 5.62 -7.20
N ASP A 82 10.83 4.97 -6.37
CA ASP A 82 10.91 3.51 -6.31
C ASP A 82 9.59 2.87 -5.85
N ILE A 83 8.87 3.50 -4.90
CA ILE A 83 7.54 3.06 -4.47
C ILE A 83 6.52 3.18 -5.61
N ASP A 84 6.52 4.31 -6.32
CA ASP A 84 5.61 4.55 -7.45
C ASP A 84 5.87 3.55 -8.59
N GLU A 85 7.14 3.26 -8.88
CA GLU A 85 7.55 2.25 -9.87
C GLU A 85 7.09 0.85 -9.46
N GLN A 86 7.35 0.43 -8.22
CA GLN A 86 6.92 -0.87 -7.70
C GLN A 86 5.40 -1.02 -7.72
N LEU A 87 4.66 0.04 -7.39
CA LEU A 87 3.19 0.04 -7.48
C LEU A 87 2.71 -0.14 -8.93
N ALA A 88 3.35 0.53 -9.88
CA ALA A 88 3.03 0.37 -11.30
C ALA A 88 3.33 -1.06 -11.80
N GLU A 89 4.46 -1.64 -11.39
CA GLU A 89 4.82 -3.02 -11.71
C GLU A 89 3.82 -4.03 -11.13
N LEU A 90 3.41 -3.85 -9.87
CA LEU A 90 2.42 -4.71 -9.22
C LEU A 90 1.09 -4.71 -10.00
N ARG A 91 0.63 -3.53 -10.42
CA ARG A 91 -0.59 -3.39 -11.24
C ARG A 91 -0.46 -4.10 -12.58
N GLN A 92 0.69 -3.96 -13.27
CA GLN A 92 0.94 -4.69 -14.51
C GLN A 92 0.96 -6.21 -14.31
N GLN A 93 1.54 -6.70 -13.21
CA GLN A 93 1.55 -8.13 -12.88
C GLN A 93 0.14 -8.65 -12.58
N ILE A 94 -0.68 -7.89 -11.85
CA ILE A 94 -2.09 -8.21 -11.60
C ILE A 94 -2.83 -8.31 -12.92
N ASP A 95 -2.70 -7.31 -13.79
CA ASP A 95 -3.38 -7.28 -15.09
C ASP A 95 -2.95 -8.47 -15.98
N ALA A 96 -1.66 -8.78 -16.03
CA ALA A 96 -1.15 -9.93 -16.79
C ALA A 96 -1.76 -11.25 -16.30
N VAL A 97 -1.82 -11.44 -14.97
CA VAL A 97 -2.42 -12.62 -14.35
C VAL A 97 -3.94 -12.65 -14.61
N ASP A 98 -4.65 -11.54 -14.44
CA ASP A 98 -6.11 -11.47 -14.64
C ASP A 98 -6.50 -11.74 -16.11
N LEU A 99 -5.78 -11.15 -17.06
CA LEU A 99 -6.01 -11.32 -18.50
C LEU A 99 -5.59 -12.71 -19.02
N GLY A 100 -4.87 -13.49 -18.22
CA GLY A 100 -4.50 -14.87 -18.54
C GLY A 100 -3.48 -14.98 -19.68
N VAL A 101 -2.62 -13.97 -19.84
CA VAL A 101 -1.48 -13.99 -20.77
C VAL A 101 -0.33 -14.79 -20.17
#